data_AF-A0A0C2W3E2-F1
#
_entry.id   AF-A0A0C2W3E2-F1
#
_cell.length_a   1.000
_cell.length_b   1.000
_cell.length_c   1.000
_cell.angle_alpha   90.00
_cell.angle_beta   90.00
_cell.angle_gamma   90.00
#
_symmetry.space_group_name_H-M   'P 1'
#
loop_
_entity.id
_entity.type
_entity.pdbx_description
1 polymer ?
#
loop_
_entity_poly.entity_id
_entity_poly.type
_entity_poly.pdbx_seq_one_letter_code
_entity_poly.pdbx_strand_id
1 'polypeptide(L)'
;MQRHSLDLVLLKFSTGEYHPLARRPRIHVQRSPDAQPWVTPTVLGDNVALVVHSGGNTSLHQLFIFDWKSGHKRLQHETAKKGYSTPVFVSPELLFVPNLALSSFEVWHLPPSDPNATPPVQILSLQLPAVSEPFSISELSCDGGPSPFIHSIPDILPRPFFPSPENSVIIANLRVGAFRSLRSAHYYTLIISRRALLDTIQKLASPSLLEHLDLPERLMNEVTVHKFSDLDDGLVRLVAQSRLVSTKAHRKSSPQTSGSGTFATSQTSPASPISAASGSISSGSFTTSSTSQCSFLQVQWADWGPPISRWFRVAEGRGIISTSTSAGQRCALLLPRAPDRGLRRSIVSVVDFNPHNFRGSSNGNDKEGMTEEEEAELEIFDHGDRFSEEVYMGLKCVVYNAPDEYDFDAVLVDEERLLGVKHDQHYNPQSVKVLYFG
;
A
#
# COMPACT_ATOMS: atom_id res chain seq x y z
N MET A 1 12.41 -24.43 20.26
CA MET A 1 12.68 -23.87 18.92
C MET A 1 13.57 -22.66 19.09
N GLN A 2 14.68 -22.60 18.35
CA GLN A 2 15.58 -21.45 18.37
C GLN A 2 14.81 -20.22 17.87
N ARG A 3 14.97 -19.08 18.54
CA ARG A 3 14.41 -17.78 18.11
C ARG A 3 15.57 -16.87 17.73
N HIS A 4 15.46 -16.21 16.60
CA HIS A 4 16.42 -15.24 16.10
C HIS A 4 15.97 -13.83 16.49
N SER A 5 16.91 -12.91 16.70
CA SER A 5 16.61 -11.50 16.92
C SER A 5 16.69 -10.76 15.59
N LEU A 6 15.67 -9.96 15.28
CA LEU A 6 15.73 -8.98 14.20
C LEU A 6 15.95 -7.60 14.84
N ASP A 7 17.08 -6.99 14.53
CA ASP A 7 17.45 -5.66 15.03
C ASP A 7 17.71 -4.71 13.87
N LEU A 8 17.20 -3.49 13.95
CA LEU A 8 17.52 -2.39 13.07
C LEU A 8 18.79 -1.70 13.59
N VAL A 9 19.83 -1.65 12.75
CA VAL A 9 21.11 -1.00 13.09
C VAL A 9 21.34 0.21 12.19
N LEU A 10 21.53 1.37 12.81
CA LEU A 10 21.65 2.65 12.13
C LEU A 10 23.12 3.05 12.05
N LEU A 11 23.68 3.01 10.84
CA LEU A 11 25.09 3.26 10.56
C LEU A 11 25.28 4.46 9.64
N LYS A 12 26.42 5.13 9.78
CA LYS A 12 26.94 6.10 8.83
C LYS A 12 27.57 5.35 7.66
N PHE A 13 27.01 5.52 6.46
CA PHE A 13 27.47 4.80 5.26
C PHE A 13 28.98 4.95 5.01
N SER A 14 29.55 6.14 5.21
CA SER A 14 30.95 6.42 4.89
C SER A 14 31.97 5.90 5.90
N THR A 15 31.59 5.64 7.17
CA THR A 15 32.53 5.17 8.20
C THR A 15 32.16 3.81 8.79
N GLY A 16 30.93 3.35 8.59
CA GLY A 16 30.39 2.15 9.25
C GLY A 16 30.13 2.33 10.75
N GLU A 17 30.39 3.50 11.33
CA GLU A 17 30.09 3.81 12.72
C GLU A 17 28.59 4.03 12.94
N TYR A 18 28.14 4.03 14.19
CA TYR A 18 26.76 4.35 14.52
C TYR A 18 26.35 5.75 14.06
N HIS A 19 25.11 5.89 13.59
CA HIS A 19 24.60 7.15 13.09
C HIS A 19 24.56 8.21 14.22
N PRO A 20 25.19 9.39 14.06
CA PRO A 20 25.39 10.35 15.17
C PRO A 20 24.09 10.94 15.72
N LEU A 21 23.02 10.99 14.91
CA LEU A 21 21.71 11.46 15.33
C LEU A 21 20.85 10.38 16.02
N ALA A 22 21.27 9.10 16.00
CA ALA A 22 20.53 8.02 16.63
C ALA A 22 20.91 7.90 18.11
N ARG A 23 19.98 8.26 19.00
CA ARG A 23 20.14 8.05 20.45
C ARG A 23 20.22 6.57 20.81
N ARG A 24 19.55 5.73 20.01
CA ARG A 24 19.57 4.27 20.11
C ARG A 24 19.96 3.70 18.74
N PRO A 25 21.27 3.52 18.48
CA PRO A 25 21.73 3.11 17.15
C PRO A 25 21.41 1.65 16.80
N ARG A 26 20.99 0.85 17.79
CA ARG A 26 20.45 -0.49 17.61
C ARG A 26 19.06 -0.54 18.23
N ILE A 27 18.06 -0.83 17.42
CA ILE A 27 16.64 -0.89 17.81
C ILE A 27 16.17 -2.33 17.63
N HIS A 28 15.71 -2.97 18.70
CA HIS A 28 15.10 -4.29 18.61
C HIS A 28 13.75 -4.21 17.90
N VAL A 29 13.58 -4.96 16.81
CA VAL A 29 12.31 -5.00 16.06
C VAL A 29 11.40 -6.08 16.63
N GLN A 30 11.85 -7.34 16.56
CA GLN A 30 11.14 -8.50 17.08
C GLN A 30 12.06 -9.71 17.20
N ARG A 31 11.57 -10.76 17.88
CA ARG A 31 12.10 -12.11 17.73
C ARG A 31 11.38 -12.83 16.60
N SER A 32 12.13 -13.47 15.71
CA SER A 32 11.62 -14.23 14.56
C SER A 32 11.94 -15.71 14.71
N PRO A 33 11.03 -16.63 14.33
CA PRO A 33 11.38 -18.03 14.15
C PRO A 33 12.30 -18.23 12.93
N ASP A 34 12.24 -17.31 11.95
CA ASP A 34 13.04 -17.36 10.73
C ASP A 34 14.42 -16.73 10.97
N ALA A 35 15.47 -17.44 10.58
CA ALA A 35 16.84 -16.94 10.65
C ALA A 35 17.12 -15.78 9.67
N GLN A 36 16.34 -15.71 8.59
CA GLN A 36 16.49 -14.73 7.51
C GLN A 36 15.10 -14.21 7.10
N PRO A 37 14.43 -13.42 7.93
CA PRO A 37 13.18 -12.77 7.52
C PRO A 37 13.47 -11.80 6.37
N TRP A 38 12.55 -11.70 5.42
CA TRP A 38 12.64 -10.65 4.40
C TRP A 38 12.10 -9.35 5.00
N VAL A 39 12.83 -8.25 4.86
CA VAL A 39 12.48 -6.96 5.47
C VAL A 39 12.55 -5.88 4.41
N THR A 40 11.50 -5.09 4.32
CA THR A 40 11.40 -3.99 3.38
C THR A 40 11.35 -2.67 4.16
N PRO A 41 12.46 -1.92 4.23
CA PRO A 41 12.52 -0.64 4.93
C PRO A 41 12.18 0.55 4.02
N THR A 42 11.48 1.53 4.57
CA THR A 42 11.30 2.86 3.98
C THR A 42 11.54 3.92 5.04
N VAL A 43 12.26 4.99 4.68
CA VAL A 43 12.66 6.06 5.62
C VAL A 43 12.24 7.42 5.07
N LEU A 44 11.60 8.23 5.92
CA LEU A 44 11.35 9.64 5.63
C LEU A 44 11.37 10.48 6.91
N GLY A 45 12.18 11.54 6.91
CA GLY A 45 12.38 12.39 8.08
C GLY A 45 12.86 11.55 9.27
N ASP A 46 12.12 11.60 10.37
CA ASP A 46 12.41 10.87 11.60
C ASP A 46 11.74 9.49 11.65
N ASN A 47 10.89 9.17 10.66
CA ASN A 47 10.14 7.93 10.62
C ASN A 47 10.86 6.86 9.79
N VAL A 48 10.95 5.65 10.35
CA VAL A 48 11.28 4.41 9.61
C VAL A 48 10.07 3.50 9.65
N ALA A 49 9.55 3.15 8.47
CA ALA A 49 8.55 2.10 8.30
C ALA A 49 9.25 0.80 7.86
N LEU A 50 8.99 -0.31 8.55
CA LEU A 50 9.49 -1.63 8.18
C LEU A 50 8.33 -2.56 7.94
N VAL A 51 8.34 -3.27 6.81
CA VAL A 51 7.49 -4.46 6.63
C VAL A 51 8.35 -5.70 6.78
N VAL A 52 8.03 -6.52 7.78
CA VAL A 52 8.72 -7.78 8.06
C VAL A 52 7.88 -8.94 7.55
N HIS A 53 8.48 -9.76 6.69
CA HIS A 53 7.88 -10.93 6.09
C HIS A 53 8.47 -12.18 6.73
N SER A 54 7.63 -12.96 7.43
CA SER A 54 8.01 -14.28 7.91
C SER A 54 7.85 -15.32 6.80
N GLY A 55 8.86 -16.16 6.60
CA GLY A 55 8.89 -17.21 5.57
C GLY A 55 8.06 -18.45 5.90
N GLY A 56 7.51 -18.55 7.10
CA GLY A 56 6.75 -19.71 7.55
C GLY A 56 5.39 -19.91 6.84
N ASN A 57 4.80 -21.10 7.01
CA ASN A 57 3.47 -21.43 6.48
C ASN A 57 2.34 -20.51 6.99
N THR A 58 2.56 -19.85 8.12
CA THR A 58 1.67 -18.83 8.72
C THR A 58 2.26 -17.43 8.57
N SER A 59 2.84 -17.12 7.41
CA SER A 59 3.51 -15.84 7.11
C SER A 59 2.56 -14.65 7.28
N LEU A 60 2.55 -14.08 8.46
CA LEU A 60 1.92 -12.82 8.75
C LEU A 60 2.93 -11.73 8.39
N HIS A 61 2.46 -10.69 7.72
CA HIS A 61 3.30 -9.52 7.46
C HIS A 61 3.04 -8.52 8.59
N GLN A 62 4.12 -7.99 9.14
CA GLN A 62 4.04 -7.03 10.23
C GLN A 62 4.59 -5.69 9.76
N LEU A 63 3.81 -4.63 9.96
CA LEU A 63 4.22 -3.26 9.76
C LEU A 63 4.71 -2.69 11.10
N PHE A 64 5.93 -2.17 11.10
CA PHE A 64 6.49 -1.43 12.21
C PHE A 64 6.75 0.01 11.80
N ILE A 65 6.50 0.94 12.70
CA ILE A 65 6.90 2.34 12.52
C ILE A 65 7.72 2.75 13.73
N PHE A 66 8.91 3.26 13.48
CA PHE A 66 9.84 3.76 14.49
C PHE A 66 10.14 5.23 14.26
N ASP A 67 10.33 5.97 15.35
CA ASP A 67 11.20 7.14 15.32
C ASP A 67 12.65 6.63 15.45
N TRP A 68 13.43 6.73 14.38
CA TRP A 68 14.77 6.17 14.34
C TRP A 68 15.78 6.99 15.15
N LYS A 69 15.54 8.28 15.35
CA LYS A 69 16.44 9.13 16.15
C LYS A 69 16.30 8.80 17.64
N SER A 70 15.08 8.63 18.13
CA SER A 70 14.85 8.25 19.53
C SER A 70 14.97 6.73 19.76
N GLY A 71 14.74 5.93 18.73
CA GLY A 71 14.58 4.48 18.81
C GLY A 71 13.24 4.04 19.39
N HIS A 72 12.25 4.93 19.41
CA HIS A 72 10.91 4.63 19.94
C HIS A 72 10.06 3.90 18.89
N LYS A 73 9.50 2.76 19.25
CA LYS A 73 8.53 2.03 18.43
C LYS A 73 7.16 2.70 18.56
N ARG A 74 6.72 3.35 17.49
CA ARG A 74 5.47 4.10 17.41
C ARG A 74 4.28 3.21 17.06
N LEU A 75 4.49 2.22 16.18
CA LEU A 75 3.45 1.29 15.74
C LEU A 75 4.01 -0.12 15.56
N GLN A 76 3.18 -1.11 15.90
CA GLN A 76 3.30 -2.49 15.44
C GLN A 76 1.90 -2.96 15.02
N HIS A 77 1.72 -3.23 13.73
CA HIS A 77 0.47 -3.70 13.16
C HIS A 77 0.68 -5.03 12.44
N GLU A 78 -0.25 -5.97 12.66
CA GLU A 78 -0.21 -7.30 12.07
C GLU A 78 -1.47 -7.56 11.24
N THR A 79 -1.26 -7.94 9.98
CA THR A 79 -2.37 -8.29 9.09
C THR A 79 -2.77 -9.75 9.29
N ALA A 80 -4.06 -10.05 9.19
CA ALA A 80 -4.56 -11.43 9.34
C ALA A 80 -4.07 -12.41 8.26
N LYS A 81 -3.53 -11.90 7.14
CA LYS A 81 -3.00 -12.68 6.01
C LYS A 81 -1.75 -12.00 5.45
N LYS A 82 -1.01 -12.69 4.56
CA LYS A 82 0.04 -12.06 3.72
C LYS A 82 -0.56 -10.85 3.02
N GLY A 83 -0.22 -9.64 3.49
CA GLY A 83 -0.92 -8.42 3.10
C GLY A 83 0.05 -7.33 2.68
N TYR A 84 0.96 -6.96 3.57
CA TYR A 84 1.81 -5.80 3.35
C TYR A 84 2.98 -6.04 2.40
N SER A 85 3.30 -5.02 1.63
CA SER A 85 4.50 -4.91 0.83
C SER A 85 5.15 -3.54 1.06
N THR A 86 6.11 -3.16 0.22
CA THR A 86 6.87 -1.90 0.34
C THR A 86 5.95 -0.70 0.58
N PRO A 87 6.01 -0.06 1.77
CA PRO A 87 5.24 1.13 2.04
C PRO A 87 5.96 2.36 1.44
N VAL A 88 5.18 3.36 1.05
CA VAL A 88 5.69 4.60 0.44
C VAL A 88 5.16 5.79 1.23
N PHE A 89 6.02 6.76 1.54
CA PHE A 89 5.55 8.01 2.14
C PHE A 89 4.99 8.93 1.05
N VAL A 90 3.77 9.41 1.25
CA VAL A 90 3.15 10.45 0.43
C VAL A 90 3.62 11.83 0.90
N SER A 91 3.74 11.98 2.22
CA SER A 91 4.29 13.14 2.94
C SER A 91 4.96 12.65 4.23
N PRO A 92 5.61 13.51 5.03
CA PRO A 92 6.19 13.11 6.33
C PRO A 92 5.18 12.52 7.30
N GLU A 93 3.91 12.90 7.14
CA GLU A 93 2.81 12.58 8.04
C GLU A 93 1.87 11.52 7.43
N LEU A 94 2.08 11.09 6.19
CA LEU A 94 1.20 10.14 5.51
C LEU A 94 2.00 8.99 4.89
N LEU A 95 1.72 7.79 5.38
CA LEU A 95 2.28 6.54 4.87
C LEU A 95 1.21 5.78 4.08
N PHE A 96 1.56 5.42 2.85
CA PHE A 96 0.76 4.64 1.92
C PHE A 96 1.25 3.19 1.92
N VAL A 97 0.41 2.27 2.39
CA VAL A 97 0.79 0.88 2.63
C VAL A 97 -0.07 -0.03 1.77
N PRO A 98 0.50 -0.77 0.80
CA PRO A 98 -0.28 -1.69 0.01
C PRO A 98 -0.70 -2.90 0.84
N ASN A 99 -1.98 -3.28 0.79
CA ASN A 99 -2.53 -4.44 1.49
C ASN A 99 -3.16 -5.42 0.49
N LEU A 100 -2.38 -6.43 0.11
CA LEU A 100 -2.80 -7.50 -0.80
C LEU A 100 -4.00 -8.30 -0.28
N ALA A 101 -4.12 -8.48 1.04
CA ALA A 101 -5.20 -9.26 1.62
C ALA A 101 -6.57 -8.59 1.47
N LEU A 102 -6.57 -7.26 1.38
CA LEU A 102 -7.77 -6.44 1.20
C LEU A 102 -7.91 -5.91 -0.23
N SER A 103 -6.96 -6.19 -1.13
CA SER A 103 -6.88 -5.57 -2.46
C SER A 103 -7.01 -4.05 -2.39
N SER A 104 -6.33 -3.42 -1.43
CA SER A 104 -6.44 -1.99 -1.17
C SER A 104 -5.10 -1.35 -0.80
N PHE A 105 -5.08 -0.03 -0.72
CA PHE A 105 -4.02 0.74 -0.10
C PHE A 105 -4.51 1.36 1.20
N GLU A 106 -3.78 1.12 2.28
CA GLU A 106 -4.06 1.75 3.57
C GLU A 106 -3.31 3.08 3.66
N VAL A 107 -4.00 4.09 4.16
CA VAL A 107 -3.39 5.39 4.45
C VAL A 107 -3.27 5.55 5.95
N TRP A 108 -2.05 5.70 6.42
CA TRP A 108 -1.69 5.86 7.82
C TRP A 108 -1.24 7.29 8.08
N HIS A 109 -1.89 7.97 9.01
CA HIS A 109 -1.47 9.25 9.52
C HIS A 109 -0.42 9.05 10.63
N LEU A 110 0.70 9.75 10.50
CA LEU A 110 1.86 9.72 11.38
C LEU A 110 2.03 11.09 12.02
N PRO A 111 1.49 11.31 13.23
CA PRO A 111 1.71 12.56 13.95
C PRO A 111 3.21 12.87 14.12
N PRO A 112 3.61 14.11 14.41
CA PRO A 112 4.98 14.42 14.79
C PRO A 112 5.46 13.54 15.95
N SER A 113 6.74 13.15 15.94
CA SER A 113 7.35 12.33 16.99
C SER A 113 7.57 13.14 18.26
N ASP A 114 6.52 13.32 19.07
CA ASP A 114 6.57 13.85 20.43
C ASP A 114 6.44 12.70 21.44
N PRO A 115 7.12 12.73 22.60
CA PRO A 115 6.89 11.79 23.71
C PRO A 115 5.42 11.55 24.09
N ASN A 116 4.56 12.56 23.89
CA ASN A 116 3.13 12.51 24.17
C ASN A 116 2.26 12.42 22.91
N ALA A 117 2.88 12.19 21.74
CA ALA A 117 2.16 12.12 20.48
C ALA A 117 1.17 10.96 20.47
N THR A 118 0.06 11.16 19.76
CA THR A 118 -0.85 10.08 19.42
C THR A 118 -0.11 9.03 18.57
N PRO A 119 -0.42 7.73 18.78
CA PRO A 119 0.16 6.69 17.95
C PRO A 119 -0.27 6.88 16.49
N PRO A 120 0.53 6.41 15.52
CA PRO A 120 0.10 6.28 14.14
C PRO A 120 -1.28 5.62 14.02
N VAL A 121 -2.13 6.17 13.16
CA VAL A 121 -3.52 5.72 13.00
C VAL A 121 -3.84 5.55 11.52
N GLN A 122 -4.51 4.45 11.18
CA GLN A 122 -5.05 4.24 9.85
C GLN A 122 -6.29 5.13 9.67
N ILE A 123 -6.26 5.99 8.65
CA ILE A 123 -7.34 6.94 8.38
C ILE A 123 -8.22 6.51 7.21
N LEU A 124 -7.65 5.87 6.18
CA LEU A 124 -8.38 5.45 4.97
C LEU A 124 -7.94 4.04 4.51
N SER A 125 -8.81 3.40 3.72
CA SER A 125 -8.49 2.24 2.88
C SER A 125 -9.02 2.48 1.48
N LEU A 126 -8.11 2.75 0.55
CA LEU A 126 -8.39 3.05 -0.85
C LEU A 126 -8.44 1.74 -1.65
N GLN A 127 -9.63 1.32 -2.06
CA GLN A 127 -9.84 0.05 -2.76
C GLN A 127 -9.29 0.09 -4.19
N LEU A 128 -8.66 -1.00 -4.63
CA LEU A 128 -8.35 -1.24 -6.04
C LEU A 128 -9.63 -1.65 -6.80
N PRO A 129 -9.61 -1.61 -8.15
CA PRO A 129 -10.71 -2.16 -8.93
C PRO A 129 -10.99 -3.62 -8.58
N ALA A 130 -12.27 -3.97 -8.52
CA ALA A 130 -12.71 -5.33 -8.26
C ALA A 130 -12.23 -6.27 -9.38
N VAL A 131 -11.69 -7.43 -8.99
CA VAL A 131 -11.13 -8.41 -9.91
C VAL A 131 -12.21 -9.43 -10.31
N SER A 132 -12.34 -9.71 -11.61
CA SER A 132 -13.28 -10.70 -12.14
C SER A 132 -12.93 -12.11 -11.69
N GLU A 133 -13.92 -12.94 -11.37
CA GLU A 133 -13.70 -14.38 -11.20
C GLU A 133 -13.30 -15.02 -12.54
N PRO A 134 -12.31 -15.94 -12.57
CA PRO A 134 -11.64 -16.61 -11.46
C PRO A 134 -10.27 -15.99 -11.07
N PHE A 135 -10.05 -14.72 -11.38
CA PHE A 135 -8.77 -14.04 -11.16
C PHE A 135 -8.62 -13.54 -9.72
N SER A 136 -7.38 -13.35 -9.30
CA SER A 136 -7.05 -12.66 -8.05
C SER A 136 -5.75 -11.88 -8.18
N ILE A 137 -5.60 -10.86 -7.33
CA ILE A 137 -4.33 -10.17 -7.15
C ILE A 137 -3.43 -11.09 -6.32
N SER A 138 -2.31 -11.48 -6.89
CA SER A 138 -1.32 -12.36 -6.26
C SER A 138 -0.09 -11.61 -5.76
N GLU A 139 0.08 -10.37 -6.22
CA GLU A 139 1.21 -9.50 -5.89
C GLU A 139 0.75 -8.05 -5.99
N LEU A 140 1.14 -7.25 -5.00
CA LEU A 140 0.88 -5.82 -4.93
C LEU A 140 2.09 -5.18 -4.24
N SER A 141 2.79 -4.28 -4.91
CA SER A 141 3.97 -3.58 -4.37
C SER A 141 3.97 -2.13 -4.80
N CYS A 142 4.47 -1.22 -3.96
CA CYS A 142 4.64 0.18 -4.32
C CYS A 142 6.10 0.61 -4.33
N ASP A 143 6.41 1.58 -5.18
CA ASP A 143 7.64 2.36 -5.19
C ASP A 143 7.29 3.84 -5.38
N GLY A 144 8.13 4.75 -4.89
CA GLY A 144 7.86 6.19 -4.90
C GLY A 144 9.12 7.04 -4.82
N GLY A 145 10.11 6.77 -5.67
CA GLY A 145 11.29 7.62 -5.78
C GLY A 145 11.04 8.93 -6.54
N PRO A 146 11.70 10.05 -6.19
CA PRO A 146 12.49 10.29 -4.99
C PRO A 146 11.62 10.59 -3.76
N SER A 147 12.18 10.30 -2.58
CA SER A 147 11.58 10.65 -1.28
C SER A 147 11.46 12.17 -1.13
N PRO A 148 10.38 12.71 -0.53
CA PRO A 148 10.05 14.12 -0.69
C PRO A 148 11.00 15.19 -0.14
N PHE A 149 12.02 14.78 0.62
CA PHE A 149 12.79 15.67 1.49
C PHE A 149 14.29 15.73 1.18
N ILE A 150 14.72 15.33 -0.01
CA ILE A 150 16.10 15.57 -0.43
C ILE A 150 16.24 17.03 -0.88
N HIS A 151 16.15 17.98 0.07
CA HIS A 151 16.44 19.40 -0.14
C HIS A 151 17.95 19.70 -0.18
N SER A 152 18.80 18.69 -0.34
CA SER A 152 20.22 18.77 -0.03
C SER A 152 21.14 18.94 -1.24
N ILE A 153 20.62 19.08 -2.46
CA ILE A 153 21.44 19.45 -3.60
C ILE A 153 21.18 20.94 -3.86
N PRO A 154 22.13 21.83 -3.51
CA PRO A 154 21.99 23.25 -3.82
C PRO A 154 21.76 23.41 -5.33
N ASP A 155 20.93 24.39 -5.69
CA ASP A 155 20.43 24.73 -7.03
C ASP A 155 21.53 24.89 -8.09
N ILE A 156 22.17 23.79 -8.47
CA ILE A 156 23.23 23.77 -9.47
C ILE A 156 22.56 23.46 -10.81
N LEU A 157 22.21 24.56 -11.47
CA LEU A 157 21.89 24.79 -12.88
C LEU A 157 20.40 25.04 -13.21
N PRO A 158 20.13 25.97 -14.16
CA PRO A 158 18.81 26.16 -14.73
C PRO A 158 18.54 25.00 -15.70
N ARG A 159 18.16 23.84 -15.17
CA ARG A 159 17.62 22.76 -15.99
C ARG A 159 16.11 22.96 -16.16
N PRO A 160 15.53 22.60 -17.30
CA PRO A 160 14.08 22.71 -17.53
C PRO A 160 13.24 21.78 -16.62
N PHE A 161 13.88 20.93 -15.82
CA PHE A 161 13.21 19.96 -14.94
C PHE A 161 13.73 20.10 -13.51
N PHE A 162 12.87 20.60 -12.62
CA PHE A 162 13.06 20.44 -11.18
C PHE A 162 12.27 19.20 -10.75
N PRO A 163 12.92 18.12 -10.28
CA PRO A 163 12.20 17.01 -9.66
C PRO A 163 11.58 17.53 -8.37
N SER A 164 10.37 18.10 -8.44
CA SER A 164 9.59 18.41 -7.26
C SER A 164 9.12 17.08 -6.69
N PRO A 165 9.60 16.69 -5.50
CA PRO A 165 9.23 15.40 -4.97
C PRO A 165 7.75 15.34 -4.58
N GLU A 166 7.11 16.48 -4.33
CA GLU A 166 5.66 16.58 -4.13
C GLU A 166 4.89 16.24 -5.42
N ASN A 167 5.42 16.64 -6.58
CA ASN A 167 4.81 16.39 -7.88
C ASN A 167 5.24 15.06 -8.51
N SER A 168 6.05 14.27 -7.83
CA SER A 168 6.49 12.97 -8.33
C SER A 168 5.35 11.95 -8.43
N VAL A 169 5.64 10.80 -9.02
CA VAL A 169 4.69 9.69 -9.11
C VAL A 169 4.98 8.60 -8.09
N ILE A 170 3.93 7.88 -7.70
CA ILE A 170 3.98 6.61 -6.98
C ILE A 170 3.61 5.52 -7.98
N ILE A 171 4.38 4.44 -7.98
CA ILE A 171 4.22 3.31 -8.88
C ILE A 171 3.75 2.12 -8.05
N ALA A 172 2.55 1.62 -8.33
CA ALA A 172 2.06 0.36 -7.79
C ALA A 172 2.13 -0.71 -8.88
N ASN A 173 2.81 -1.83 -8.61
CA ASN A 173 2.87 -2.98 -9.50
C ASN A 173 1.96 -4.08 -8.97
N LEU A 174 1.18 -4.67 -9.87
CA LEU A 174 0.17 -5.67 -9.58
C LEU A 174 0.35 -6.89 -10.48
N ARG A 175 0.19 -8.08 -9.91
CA ARG A 175 0.10 -9.33 -10.66
C ARG A 175 -1.28 -9.95 -10.48
N VAL A 176 -2.08 -9.93 -11.54
CA VAL A 176 -3.44 -10.50 -11.55
C VAL A 176 -3.41 -11.80 -12.35
N GLY A 177 -3.87 -12.89 -11.75
CA GLY A 177 -3.85 -14.21 -12.40
C GLY A 177 -4.93 -15.13 -11.88
N ALA A 178 -5.23 -16.18 -12.66
CA ALA A 178 -6.15 -17.22 -12.21
C ALA A 178 -5.42 -18.18 -11.28
N PHE A 179 -6.03 -18.55 -10.15
CA PHE A 179 -5.42 -19.43 -9.14
C PHE A 179 -4.86 -20.74 -9.72
N ARG A 180 -5.46 -21.26 -10.81
CA ARG A 180 -5.09 -22.55 -11.42
C ARG A 180 -4.17 -22.45 -12.64
N SER A 181 -3.84 -21.25 -13.13
CA SER A 181 -3.04 -21.09 -14.35
C SER A 181 -1.93 -20.07 -14.16
N LEU A 182 -0.72 -20.56 -13.88
CA LEU A 182 0.48 -19.73 -13.86
C LEU A 182 0.76 -19.06 -15.21
N ARG A 183 0.26 -19.61 -16.32
CA ARG A 183 0.45 -19.07 -17.68
C ARG A 183 -0.52 -17.93 -18.03
N SER A 184 -1.44 -17.58 -17.13
CA SER A 184 -2.49 -16.59 -17.40
C SER A 184 -2.37 -15.36 -16.50
N ALA A 185 -1.21 -15.14 -15.86
CA ALA A 185 -0.97 -13.94 -15.08
C ALA A 185 -0.69 -12.75 -16.01
N HIS A 186 -1.23 -11.60 -15.65
CA HIS A 186 -0.93 -10.32 -16.27
C HIS A 186 -0.34 -9.39 -15.23
N TYR A 187 0.64 -8.62 -15.67
CA TYR A 187 1.30 -7.60 -14.88
C TYR A 187 0.74 -6.24 -15.29
N TYR A 188 0.38 -5.49 -14.28
CA TYR A 188 -0.15 -4.15 -14.42
C TYR A 188 0.68 -3.20 -13.57
N THR A 189 0.94 -2.01 -14.12
CA THR A 189 1.54 -0.91 -13.38
C THR A 189 0.51 0.20 -13.29
N LEU A 190 0.16 0.57 -12.06
CA LEU A 190 -0.67 1.70 -11.70
C LEU A 190 0.25 2.85 -11.29
N ILE A 191 0.22 3.95 -12.05
CA ILE A 191 0.94 5.18 -11.73
C ILE A 191 -0.03 6.15 -11.07
N ILE A 192 0.38 6.76 -9.96
CA ILE A 192 -0.44 7.67 -9.16
C ILE A 192 0.34 8.98 -8.98
N SER A 193 -0.30 10.11 -9.27
CA SER A 193 0.28 11.42 -8.95
C SER A 193 0.32 11.61 -7.43
N ARG A 194 1.51 11.81 -6.85
CA ARG A 194 1.68 11.98 -5.39
C ARG A 194 0.92 13.20 -4.89
N ARG A 195 1.05 14.34 -5.58
CA ARG A 195 0.37 15.58 -5.22
C ARG A 195 -1.15 15.38 -5.21
N ALA A 196 -1.69 14.82 -6.28
CA ALA A 196 -3.12 14.61 -6.40
C ALA A 196 -3.63 13.57 -5.38
N LEU A 197 -2.84 12.54 -5.05
CA LEU A 197 -3.15 11.61 -3.97
C LEU A 197 -3.21 12.31 -2.62
N LEU A 198 -2.26 13.21 -2.32
CA LEU A 198 -2.27 14.00 -1.10
C LEU A 198 -3.54 14.86 -1.01
N ASP A 199 -3.89 15.58 -2.09
CA ASP A 199 -5.08 16.42 -2.15
C ASP A 199 -6.36 15.57 -1.99
N THR A 200 -6.42 14.39 -2.62
CA THR A 200 -7.52 13.42 -2.47
C THR A 200 -7.65 12.90 -1.04
N ILE A 201 -6.54 12.55 -0.38
CA ILE A 201 -6.55 12.11 1.03
C ILE A 201 -7.06 13.24 1.93
N GLN A 202 -6.60 14.47 1.74
CA GLN A 202 -7.05 15.62 2.53
C GLN A 202 -8.54 15.90 2.34
N LYS A 203 -9.04 15.83 1.10
CA LYS A 203 -10.47 15.95 0.80
C LYS A 203 -11.29 14.86 1.50
N LEU A 204 -10.85 13.60 1.42
CA LEU A 204 -11.55 12.45 1.99
C LEU A 204 -11.49 12.39 3.53
N ALA A 205 -10.41 12.89 4.13
CA ALA A 205 -10.22 12.93 5.58
C ALA A 205 -10.80 14.19 6.25
N SER A 206 -11.30 15.16 5.46
CA SER A 206 -11.86 16.40 6.00
C SER A 206 -13.14 16.14 6.82
N PRO A 207 -13.29 16.72 8.03
CA PRO A 207 -14.45 16.48 8.90
C PRO A 207 -15.80 16.79 8.23
N SER A 208 -15.85 17.84 7.41
CA SER A 208 -17.06 18.28 6.71
C SER A 208 -17.60 17.23 5.73
N LEU A 209 -16.73 16.45 5.10
CA LEU A 209 -17.13 15.38 4.18
C LEU A 209 -17.64 14.16 4.95
N LEU A 210 -17.11 13.93 6.16
CA LEU A 210 -17.57 12.88 7.06
C LEU A 210 -19.00 13.13 7.59
N GLU A 211 -19.42 14.40 7.67
CA GLU A 211 -20.77 14.80 8.07
C GLU A 211 -21.79 14.74 6.92
N HIS A 212 -21.35 14.81 5.65
CA HIS A 212 -22.23 14.82 4.47
C HIS A 212 -22.37 13.48 3.74
N LEU A 213 -21.49 12.51 4.02
CA LEU A 213 -21.63 11.16 3.48
C LEU A 213 -22.72 10.40 4.26
N ASP A 214 -23.97 10.61 3.85
CA ASP A 214 -25.16 9.86 4.26
C ASP A 214 -25.14 8.43 3.66
N LEU A 215 -24.02 7.71 3.84
CA LEU A 215 -23.72 6.44 3.17
C LEU A 215 -24.31 5.24 3.93
N PRO A 216 -25.18 4.41 3.31
CA PRO A 216 -25.90 3.33 3.99
C PRO A 216 -25.06 2.14 4.51
N GLU A 217 -23.79 2.00 4.11
CA GLU A 217 -23.00 0.82 4.46
C GLU A 217 -21.55 1.18 4.80
N ARG A 218 -21.33 1.67 6.02
CA ARG A 218 -19.99 1.73 6.60
C ARG A 218 -19.51 0.30 6.86
N LEU A 219 -18.79 -0.28 5.91
CA LEU A 219 -18.07 -1.54 6.11
C LEU A 219 -16.93 -1.29 7.12
N MET A 220 -17.23 -1.56 8.39
CA MET A 220 -16.28 -1.38 9.48
C MET A 220 -15.32 -2.56 9.52
N ASN A 221 -14.04 -2.28 9.34
CA ASN A 221 -12.99 -3.20 9.77
C ASN A 221 -12.79 -3.01 11.27
N GLU A 222 -12.82 -4.10 12.02
CA GLU A 222 -12.50 -4.06 13.44
C GLU A 222 -10.98 -4.19 13.58
N VAL A 223 -10.34 -3.09 13.98
CA VAL A 223 -8.95 -3.13 14.43
C VAL A 223 -8.97 -3.31 15.95
N THR A 224 -8.50 -4.46 16.42
CA THR A 224 -8.34 -4.72 17.86
C THR A 224 -6.95 -4.28 18.28
N VAL A 225 -6.87 -3.34 19.22
CA VAL A 225 -5.60 -2.89 19.81
C VAL A 225 -5.41 -3.55 21.17
N HIS A 226 -4.43 -4.44 21.28
CA HIS A 226 -4.04 -5.06 22.53
C HIS A 226 -2.85 -4.31 23.13
N LYS A 227 -2.98 -3.90 24.39
CA LYS A 227 -1.90 -3.32 25.19
C LYS A 227 -1.19 -4.45 25.94
N PHE A 228 0.06 -4.70 25.62
CA PHE A 228 0.90 -5.69 26.30
C PHE A 228 1.98 -4.99 27.11
N SER A 229 2.09 -5.34 28.39
CA SER A 229 3.26 -5.00 29.20
C SER A 229 4.31 -6.10 28.96
N ASP A 230 5.37 -5.82 28.23
CA ASP A 230 6.47 -6.79 28.11
C ASP A 230 7.36 -6.68 29.35
N LEU A 231 7.45 -7.76 30.13
CA LEU A 231 8.15 -7.79 31.43
C LEU A 231 9.67 -7.62 31.28
N ASP A 232 10.23 -7.93 30.11
CA ASP A 232 11.69 -7.90 29.88
C ASP A 232 12.24 -6.51 29.50
N ASP A 233 11.43 -5.62 28.92
CA ASP A 233 11.90 -4.33 28.38
C ASP A 233 11.34 -3.10 29.12
N GLY A 234 10.38 -3.29 30.04
CA GLY A 234 9.68 -2.18 30.72
C GLY A 234 8.85 -1.29 29.79
N LEU A 235 8.75 -1.64 28.50
CA LEU A 235 8.03 -0.89 27.48
C LEU A 235 6.63 -1.45 27.27
N VAL A 236 5.65 -0.56 27.31
CA VAL A 236 4.26 -0.85 26.91
C VAL A 236 4.22 -1.04 25.39
N ARG A 237 3.80 -2.22 24.94
CA ARG A 237 3.57 -2.53 23.52
C ARG A 237 2.10 -2.33 23.17
N LEU A 238 1.83 -1.69 22.04
CA LEU A 238 0.51 -1.68 21.40
C LEU A 238 0.60 -2.57 20.17
N VAL A 239 -0.23 -3.60 20.11
CA VAL A 239 -0.37 -4.49 18.95
C VAL A 239 -1.75 -4.28 18.37
N ALA A 240 -1.82 -3.83 17.12
CA ALA A 240 -3.06 -3.70 16.39
C ALA A 240 -3.22 -4.88 15.42
N GLN A 241 -4.37 -5.54 15.44
CA GLN A 241 -4.74 -6.59 14.49
C GLN A 241 -5.98 -6.16 13.71
N SER A 242 -5.91 -6.19 12.38
CA SER A 242 -7.04 -5.92 11.49
C SER A 242 -7.77 -7.22 11.11
N ARG A 243 -9.10 -7.22 11.26
CA ARG A 243 -9.96 -8.29 10.74
C ARG A 243 -11.17 -7.68 10.02
N LEU A 244 -11.41 -8.15 8.80
CA LEU A 244 -12.65 -7.86 8.09
C LEU A 244 -13.79 -8.61 8.79
N VAL A 245 -14.71 -7.86 9.39
CA VAL A 245 -15.92 -8.40 10.02
C VAL A 245 -17.11 -7.90 9.20
N SER A 246 -17.73 -8.80 8.44
CA SER A 246 -18.98 -8.49 7.72
C SER A 246 -20.12 -8.38 8.72
N THR A 247 -20.43 -7.17 9.19
CA THR A 247 -21.68 -6.91 9.92
C THR A 247 -22.84 -6.87 8.93
N LYS A 248 -23.39 -8.04 8.57
CA LYS A 248 -24.71 -8.06 7.91
C LYS A 248 -25.71 -7.49 8.92
N ALA A 249 -26.24 -6.30 8.65
CA ALA A 249 -27.35 -5.76 9.41
C ALA A 249 -28.51 -6.74 9.29
N HIS A 250 -28.80 -7.49 10.36
CA HIS A 250 -30.02 -8.28 10.43
C HIS A 250 -31.20 -7.31 10.40
N ARG A 251 -31.81 -7.16 9.22
CA ARG A 251 -33.09 -6.47 9.04
C ARG A 251 -34.11 -7.23 9.89
N LYS A 252 -34.42 -6.70 11.08
CA LYS A 252 -35.49 -7.18 11.96
C LYS A 252 -36.78 -7.19 11.15
N SER A 253 -37.23 -8.37 10.75
CA SER A 253 -38.58 -8.59 10.27
C SER A 253 -39.56 -8.35 11.42
N SER A 254 -40.45 -7.38 11.25
CA SER A 254 -41.55 -7.06 12.15
C SER A 254 -42.52 -8.24 12.27
N PRO A 255 -43.07 -8.54 13.45
CA PRO A 255 -44.04 -9.61 13.62
C PRO A 255 -45.43 -9.16 13.16
N GLN A 256 -46.03 -9.94 12.27
CA GLN A 256 -47.40 -9.79 11.84
C GLN A 256 -48.33 -10.42 12.89
N THR A 257 -49.23 -9.60 13.44
CA THR A 257 -50.30 -9.95 14.37
C THR A 257 -51.42 -10.70 13.66
N SER A 258 -51.86 -11.84 14.23
CA SER A 258 -53.26 -12.28 14.11
C SER A 258 -53.58 -13.44 15.08
N GLY A 259 -54.64 -13.27 15.88
CA GLY A 259 -55.66 -14.32 16.04
C GLY A 259 -55.58 -15.26 17.24
N SER A 260 -56.35 -14.91 18.27
CA SER A 260 -56.80 -15.68 19.45
C SER A 260 -57.28 -17.13 19.21
N GLY A 261 -57.13 -18.00 20.22
CA GLY A 261 -57.83 -19.30 20.31
C GLY A 261 -57.42 -20.17 21.52
N THR A 262 -58.20 -20.09 22.59
CA THR A 262 -58.13 -20.72 23.92
C THR A 262 -58.15 -22.26 23.93
N PHE A 263 -57.42 -22.92 24.85
CA PHE A 263 -57.90 -23.85 25.92
C PHE A 263 -56.85 -24.89 26.39
N ALA A 264 -56.72 -24.97 27.74
CA ALA A 264 -56.59 -26.18 28.59
C ALA A 264 -55.34 -27.10 28.47
N THR A 265 -54.74 -27.74 29.48
CA THR A 265 -54.67 -27.71 30.97
C THR A 265 -53.54 -28.70 31.32
N SER A 266 -52.81 -28.48 32.44
CA SER A 266 -52.09 -29.52 33.25
C SER A 266 -50.83 -30.17 32.62
N GLN A 267 -49.78 -30.63 33.32
CA GLN A 267 -49.57 -31.13 34.69
C GLN A 267 -48.03 -31.20 34.97
N THR A 268 -47.64 -30.80 36.20
CA THR A 268 -46.80 -31.53 37.17
C THR A 268 -45.31 -31.84 36.91
N SER A 269 -44.49 -31.37 37.88
CA SER A 269 -43.10 -31.66 38.29
C SER A 269 -42.81 -33.17 38.58
N PRO A 270 -41.63 -33.69 39.03
CA PRO A 270 -40.55 -33.02 39.81
C PRO A 270 -39.06 -33.48 39.69
N ALA A 271 -38.19 -32.64 40.30
CA ALA A 271 -37.03 -32.90 41.17
C ALA A 271 -35.77 -33.71 40.75
N SER A 272 -34.64 -32.97 40.67
CA SER A 272 -33.31 -33.14 41.36
C SER A 272 -32.42 -34.38 41.08
N PRO A 273 -31.11 -34.45 41.43
CA PRO A 273 -30.28 -33.53 42.25
C PRO A 273 -28.81 -33.24 41.79
N ILE A 274 -28.25 -32.17 42.39
CA ILE A 274 -26.93 -31.99 43.04
C ILE A 274 -25.69 -32.71 42.45
N SER A 275 -24.65 -31.94 42.13
CA SER A 275 -23.25 -32.39 42.28
C SER A 275 -22.27 -31.22 42.48
N ALA A 276 -21.15 -31.57 43.10
CA ALA A 276 -20.37 -30.80 44.04
C ALA A 276 -19.26 -29.91 43.44
N ALA A 277 -18.78 -29.02 44.30
CA ALA A 277 -17.73 -28.04 44.09
C ALA A 277 -16.34 -28.65 43.81
N SER A 278 -15.54 -27.91 43.05
CA SER A 278 -14.07 -27.97 43.12
C SER A 278 -13.51 -26.57 42.95
N GLY A 279 -12.83 -26.09 43.99
CA GLY A 279 -12.15 -24.80 44.01
C GLY A 279 -10.85 -24.86 43.20
N SER A 280 -10.70 -23.92 42.27
CA SER A 280 -9.40 -23.59 41.69
C SER A 280 -9.06 -22.15 42.05
N ILE A 281 -7.89 -21.98 42.67
CA ILE A 281 -7.35 -20.67 43.04
C ILE A 281 -6.72 -20.09 41.77
N SER A 282 -7.53 -19.31 41.03
CA SER A 282 -7.07 -18.56 39.87
C SER A 282 -6.28 -17.34 40.36
N SER A 283 -4.97 -17.33 40.13
CA SER A 283 -4.15 -16.13 40.26
C SER A 283 -4.51 -15.18 39.11
N GLY A 284 -5.50 -14.33 39.36
CA GLY A 284 -6.02 -13.35 38.40
C GLY A 284 -5.01 -12.26 38.10
N SER A 285 -4.25 -12.43 37.03
CA SER A 285 -3.65 -11.30 36.30
C SER A 285 -4.75 -10.68 35.45
N PHE A 286 -5.37 -9.61 35.94
CA PHE A 286 -6.39 -8.88 35.22
C PHE A 286 -5.72 -8.03 34.12
N THR A 287 -5.48 -8.62 32.95
CA THR A 287 -5.29 -7.85 31.73
C THR A 287 -6.64 -7.26 31.33
N THR A 288 -6.87 -5.99 31.65
CA THR A 288 -7.99 -5.22 31.14
C THR A 288 -7.76 -4.96 29.64
N SER A 289 -8.23 -5.89 28.80
CA SER A 289 -8.23 -5.70 27.35
C SER A 289 -9.29 -4.64 26.99
N SER A 290 -8.87 -3.39 26.87
CA SER A 290 -9.69 -2.34 26.28
C SER A 290 -9.65 -2.51 24.76
N THR A 291 -10.66 -3.18 24.19
CA THR A 291 -10.82 -3.27 22.73
C THR A 291 -11.35 -1.94 22.22
N SER A 292 -10.45 -1.05 21.81
CA SER A 292 -10.83 0.14 21.06
C SER A 292 -11.11 -0.26 19.60
N GLN A 293 -12.38 -0.29 19.20
CA GLN A 293 -12.75 -0.44 17.79
C GLN A 293 -12.39 0.83 17.04
N CYS A 294 -11.36 0.77 16.19
CA CYS A 294 -11.06 1.85 15.25
C CYS A 294 -11.70 1.51 13.91
N SER A 295 -12.61 2.36 13.42
CA SER A 295 -13.23 2.21 12.11
C SER A 295 -12.70 3.28 11.17
N PHE A 296 -12.00 2.87 10.11
CA PHE A 296 -11.53 3.75 9.04
C PHE A 296 -12.50 3.74 7.86
N LEU A 297 -12.43 4.78 7.03
CA LEU A 297 -13.25 4.90 5.83
C LEU A 297 -12.67 4.04 4.70
N GLN A 298 -13.49 3.15 4.13
CA GLN A 298 -13.16 2.45 2.89
C GLN A 298 -13.69 3.29 1.73
N VAL A 299 -12.84 3.53 0.74
CA VAL A 299 -13.16 4.39 -0.42
C VAL A 299 -13.05 3.54 -1.68
N GLN A 300 -14.12 3.49 -2.48
CA GLN A 300 -14.15 2.66 -3.68
C GLN A 300 -13.26 3.24 -4.77
N TRP A 301 -12.76 2.40 -5.68
CA TRP A 301 -11.89 2.81 -6.77
C TRP A 301 -12.43 4.04 -7.52
N ALA A 302 -13.71 4.01 -7.89
CA ALA A 302 -14.38 5.09 -8.64
C ALA A 302 -14.30 6.47 -7.96
N ASP A 303 -14.20 6.52 -6.63
CA ASP A 303 -14.25 7.77 -5.85
C ASP A 303 -12.87 8.43 -5.69
N TRP A 304 -11.77 7.67 -5.80
CA TRP A 304 -10.41 8.18 -5.51
C TRP A 304 -9.41 7.98 -6.66
N GLY A 305 -9.56 6.90 -7.43
CA GLY A 305 -8.55 6.40 -8.35
C GLY A 305 -8.50 7.11 -9.71
N PRO A 306 -9.60 7.10 -10.49
CA PRO A 306 -9.57 7.53 -11.89
C PRO A 306 -8.92 8.89 -12.14
N PRO A 307 -9.24 9.98 -11.42
CA PRO A 307 -8.72 11.30 -11.75
C PRO A 307 -7.20 11.44 -11.58
N ILE A 308 -6.61 10.65 -10.68
CA ILE A 308 -5.22 10.85 -10.22
C ILE A 308 -4.26 9.76 -10.68
N SER A 309 -4.75 8.81 -11.49
CA SER A 309 -4.00 7.61 -11.83
C SER A 309 -4.00 7.25 -13.31
N ARG A 310 -3.01 6.43 -13.70
CA ARG A 310 -2.89 5.83 -15.03
C ARG A 310 -2.45 4.37 -14.95
N TRP A 311 -3.09 3.52 -15.75
CA TRP A 311 -2.77 2.10 -15.82
C TRP A 311 -1.97 1.78 -17.08
N PHE A 312 -1.01 0.87 -16.94
CA PHE A 312 -0.27 0.26 -18.03
C PHE A 312 -0.27 -1.25 -17.86
N ARG A 313 -0.50 -1.98 -18.96
CA ARG A 313 -0.17 -3.40 -19.03
C ARG A 313 1.31 -3.51 -19.36
N VAL A 314 2.08 -4.21 -18.52
CA VAL A 314 3.53 -4.35 -18.68
C VAL A 314 3.90 -5.77 -19.11
N ALA A 315 5.08 -5.91 -19.70
CA ALA A 315 5.57 -7.19 -20.20
C ALA A 315 5.77 -8.21 -19.06
N GLU A 316 5.54 -9.48 -19.37
CA GLU A 316 5.74 -10.57 -18.42
C GLU A 316 7.24 -10.85 -18.23
N GLY A 317 7.84 -10.26 -17.18
CA GLY A 317 9.22 -10.51 -16.78
C GLY A 317 9.41 -11.82 -16.01
N ARG A 318 10.64 -12.37 -15.96
CA ARG A 318 11.00 -13.60 -15.22
C ARG A 318 11.03 -13.40 -13.69
N GLY A 319 9.94 -12.96 -13.10
CA GLY A 319 9.71 -13.12 -11.65
C GLY A 319 10.46 -12.16 -10.73
N ILE A 320 10.98 -11.06 -11.25
CA ILE A 320 11.27 -9.89 -10.43
C ILE A 320 10.26 -8.85 -10.90
N ILE A 321 9.46 -8.34 -9.96
CA ILE A 321 8.68 -7.11 -10.11
C ILE A 321 9.54 -6.19 -10.96
N SER A 322 9.17 -5.99 -12.22
CA SER A 322 9.86 -5.06 -13.10
C SER A 322 10.01 -3.80 -12.28
N THR A 323 11.24 -3.46 -11.92
CA THR A 323 11.54 -2.31 -11.07
C THR A 323 11.28 -1.08 -11.91
N SER A 324 10.02 -0.83 -12.22
CA SER A 324 9.52 0.42 -12.74
C SER A 324 9.97 1.43 -11.69
N THR A 325 11.04 2.12 -12.02
CA THR A 325 11.59 3.17 -11.17
C THR A 325 11.02 4.48 -11.65
N SER A 326 10.88 5.40 -10.71
CA SER A 326 10.54 6.78 -11.00
C SER A 326 11.70 7.70 -10.69
N ALA A 327 11.85 8.71 -11.54
CA ALA A 327 12.69 9.88 -11.32
C ALA A 327 11.79 11.12 -11.37
N GLY A 328 11.20 11.45 -10.23
CA GLY A 328 10.26 12.57 -10.13
C GLY A 328 8.96 12.27 -10.86
N GLN A 329 8.68 13.02 -11.93
CA GLN A 329 7.49 12.89 -12.77
C GLN A 329 7.66 11.91 -13.94
N ARG A 330 8.78 11.20 -14.01
CA ARG A 330 9.04 10.21 -15.06
C ARG A 330 9.11 8.82 -14.48
N CYS A 331 8.65 7.84 -15.24
CA CYS A 331 8.94 6.44 -14.96
C CYS A 331 9.33 5.69 -16.23
N ALA A 332 10.07 4.59 -16.06
CA ALA A 332 10.39 3.69 -17.16
C ALA A 332 9.57 2.41 -17.07
N LEU A 333 9.04 1.97 -18.21
CA LEU A 333 8.22 0.76 -18.34
C LEU A 333 8.78 -0.14 -19.44
N LEU A 334 8.62 -1.45 -19.24
CA LEU A 334 8.79 -2.46 -20.28
C LEU A 334 7.41 -2.84 -20.82
N LEU A 335 7.05 -2.30 -21.98
CA LEU A 335 5.76 -2.57 -22.59
C LEU A 335 5.80 -3.86 -23.43
N PRO A 336 4.74 -4.68 -23.37
CA PRO A 336 4.66 -5.90 -24.18
C PRO A 336 4.52 -5.52 -25.65
N ARG A 337 5.21 -6.26 -26.53
CA ARG A 337 4.91 -6.21 -27.96
C ARG A 337 3.66 -7.06 -28.26
N ALA A 338 3.01 -6.75 -29.38
CA ALA A 338 2.08 -7.66 -30.04
C ALA A 338 2.63 -9.11 -30.05
N PRO A 339 1.77 -10.13 -29.91
CA PRO A 339 2.12 -11.51 -29.53
C PRO A 339 2.94 -12.33 -30.55
N ASP A 340 3.70 -11.69 -31.45
CA ASP A 340 4.34 -12.36 -32.57
C ASP A 340 5.73 -12.93 -32.22
N ARG A 341 5.87 -14.25 -32.42
CA ARG A 341 7.12 -15.04 -32.51
C ARG A 341 8.10 -15.03 -31.33
N GLY A 342 7.67 -15.53 -30.17
CA GLY A 342 8.49 -16.33 -29.23
C GLY A 342 9.73 -15.69 -28.59
N LEU A 343 10.16 -14.50 -29.01
CA LEU A 343 11.26 -13.74 -28.44
C LEU A 343 10.70 -12.79 -27.39
N ARG A 344 11.27 -12.86 -26.18
CA ARG A 344 10.94 -11.98 -25.05
C ARG A 344 11.59 -10.61 -25.24
N ARG A 345 11.16 -9.89 -26.26
CA ARG A 345 11.57 -8.52 -26.49
C ARG A 345 10.46 -7.57 -26.11
N SER A 346 10.83 -6.51 -25.42
CA SER A 346 9.93 -5.47 -24.94
C SER A 346 10.34 -4.13 -25.53
N ILE A 347 9.35 -3.25 -25.66
CA ILE A 347 9.60 -1.84 -25.96
C ILE A 347 9.91 -1.17 -24.63
N VAL A 348 11.06 -0.51 -24.55
CA VAL A 348 11.41 0.33 -23.41
C VAL A 348 10.74 1.68 -23.61
N SER A 349 9.94 2.11 -22.65
CA SER A 349 9.19 3.36 -22.73
C SER A 349 9.46 4.24 -21.51
N VAL A 350 9.65 5.54 -21.73
CA VAL A 350 9.63 6.56 -20.68
C VAL A 350 8.27 7.21 -20.69
N VAL A 351 7.59 7.19 -19.55
CA VAL A 351 6.32 7.88 -19.36
C VAL A 351 6.58 9.14 -18.56
N ASP A 352 6.27 10.29 -19.14
CA ASP A 352 6.49 11.60 -18.55
C ASP A 352 5.15 12.25 -18.17
N PHE A 353 4.97 12.49 -16.89
CA PHE A 353 3.77 13.09 -16.29
C PHE A 353 3.89 14.60 -16.09
N ASN A 354 4.92 15.24 -16.63
CA ASN A 354 5.10 16.68 -16.52
C ASN A 354 4.02 17.44 -17.32
N PRO A 355 3.22 18.31 -16.67
CA PRO A 355 2.20 19.13 -17.32
C PRO A 355 2.67 20.00 -18.48
N HIS A 356 3.93 20.39 -18.49
CA HIS A 356 4.50 21.22 -19.55
C HIS A 356 4.55 20.48 -20.90
N ASN A 357 4.67 19.15 -20.90
CA ASN A 357 4.85 18.38 -22.13
C ASN A 357 3.55 18.12 -22.89
N PHE A 358 2.39 18.19 -22.23
CA PHE A 358 1.09 17.97 -22.89
C PHE A 358 0.30 19.26 -23.15
N ARG A 359 0.69 20.40 -22.57
CA ARG A 359 0.07 21.71 -22.89
C ARG A 359 0.37 22.20 -24.32
N GLY A 360 1.46 21.74 -24.93
CA GLY A 360 1.94 22.27 -26.22
C GLY A 360 1.19 21.82 -27.48
N SER A 361 0.29 20.83 -27.40
CA SER A 361 -0.40 20.29 -28.58
C SER A 361 -1.75 20.93 -28.88
N SER A 362 -2.29 21.78 -27.98
CA SER A 362 -3.54 22.52 -28.23
C SER A 362 -3.24 23.93 -28.73
N ASN A 363 -2.52 24.05 -29.85
CA ASN A 363 -2.28 25.31 -30.54
C ASN A 363 -3.50 25.69 -31.40
N GLY A 364 -4.67 25.75 -30.78
CA GLY A 364 -5.91 26.20 -31.38
C GLY A 364 -6.15 27.68 -31.05
N ASN A 365 -5.99 28.53 -32.07
CA ASN A 365 -6.24 29.97 -32.00
C ASN A 365 -7.58 30.35 -31.35
N ASP A 366 -7.51 31.33 -30.45
CA ASP A 366 -8.45 32.43 -30.23
C ASP A 366 -9.94 32.08 -30.13
N LYS A 367 -10.40 31.71 -28.93
CA LYS A 367 -11.68 32.22 -28.41
C LYS A 367 -11.57 32.50 -26.91
N GLU A 368 -11.45 33.79 -26.57
CA GLU A 368 -11.71 34.32 -25.24
C GLU A 368 -13.17 34.03 -24.86
N GLY A 369 -13.38 32.98 -24.07
CA GLY A 369 -14.66 32.65 -23.47
C GLY A 369 -14.42 31.83 -22.20
N MET A 370 -14.72 32.45 -21.06
CA MET A 370 -14.55 31.92 -19.70
C MET A 370 -15.06 30.48 -19.52
N THR A 371 -14.13 29.59 -19.19
CA THR A 371 -14.14 28.65 -18.05
C THR A 371 -15.47 27.97 -17.72
N GLU A 372 -15.82 26.96 -18.49
CA GLU A 372 -16.28 25.72 -17.88
C GLU A 372 -15.03 24.82 -17.74
N GLU A 373 -14.79 24.29 -16.54
CA GLU A 373 -13.84 23.21 -16.34
C GLU A 373 -14.35 22.05 -17.20
N GLU A 374 -13.90 21.94 -18.45
CA GLU A 374 -14.17 20.78 -19.29
C GLU A 374 -13.76 19.56 -18.47
N GLU A 375 -14.75 18.79 -18.00
CA GLU A 375 -14.54 17.55 -17.29
C GLU A 375 -13.59 16.72 -18.12
N ALA A 376 -12.34 16.63 -17.67
CA ALA A 376 -11.29 16.00 -18.45
C ALA A 376 -11.72 14.57 -18.76
N GLU A 377 -11.96 14.28 -20.04
CA GLU A 377 -12.48 12.99 -20.49
C GLU A 377 -11.57 11.88 -19.96
N LEU A 378 -12.14 11.03 -19.11
CA LEU A 378 -11.47 9.88 -18.52
C LEU A 378 -11.32 8.80 -19.59
N GLU A 379 -10.13 8.22 -19.68
CA GLU A 379 -9.84 7.13 -20.61
C GLU A 379 -10.20 5.80 -19.95
N ILE A 380 -10.80 4.87 -20.70
CA ILE A 380 -11.06 3.51 -20.24
C ILE A 380 -9.81 2.66 -20.46
N PHE A 381 -9.35 1.97 -19.41
CA PHE A 381 -8.22 1.06 -19.47
C PHE A 381 -8.64 -0.33 -19.95
N ASP A 382 -8.09 -0.78 -21.08
CA ASP A 382 -8.27 -2.16 -21.56
C ASP A 382 -7.48 -3.14 -20.68
N HIS A 383 -8.19 -3.78 -19.76
CA HIS A 383 -7.64 -4.78 -18.85
C HIS A 383 -7.86 -6.22 -19.29
N GLY A 384 -8.46 -6.48 -20.47
CA GLY A 384 -8.76 -7.83 -20.95
C GLY A 384 -9.59 -8.67 -19.97
N ASP A 385 -10.70 -8.11 -19.50
CA ASP A 385 -11.70 -8.74 -18.61
C ASP A 385 -11.17 -9.23 -17.24
N ARG A 386 -9.99 -8.77 -16.82
CA ARG A 386 -9.42 -9.13 -15.51
C ARG A 386 -10.05 -8.39 -14.33
N PHE A 387 -10.59 -7.20 -14.56
CA PHE A 387 -11.40 -6.48 -13.58
C PHE A 387 -12.89 -6.64 -13.94
N SER A 388 -13.73 -6.69 -12.90
CA SER A 388 -15.18 -6.90 -13.04
C SER A 388 -15.94 -5.61 -13.30
N GLU A 389 -15.28 -4.47 -13.13
CA GLU A 389 -15.79 -3.14 -13.41
C GLU A 389 -14.90 -2.45 -14.45
N GLU A 390 -15.47 -1.47 -15.16
CA GLU A 390 -14.70 -0.63 -16.07
C GLU A 390 -13.68 0.21 -15.28
N VAL A 391 -12.42 0.16 -15.70
CA VAL A 391 -11.34 0.88 -15.03
C VAL A 391 -11.03 2.17 -15.78
N TYR A 392 -11.43 3.30 -15.21
CA TYR A 392 -11.14 4.62 -15.75
C TYR A 392 -9.78 5.17 -15.27
N MET A 393 -9.13 5.97 -16.10
CA MET A 393 -7.87 6.66 -15.80
C MET A 393 -7.82 8.06 -16.40
N GLY A 394 -7.37 9.04 -15.60
CA GLY A 394 -7.39 10.46 -15.93
C GLY A 394 -6.02 11.15 -15.90
N LEU A 395 -5.00 10.50 -15.33
CA LEU A 395 -3.68 11.11 -15.21
C LEU A 395 -2.99 11.20 -16.58
N LYS A 396 -2.92 12.42 -17.14
CA LYS A 396 -2.32 12.69 -18.46
C LYS A 396 -0.80 12.50 -18.44
N CYS A 397 -0.24 12.00 -19.55
CA CYS A 397 1.20 11.76 -19.72
C CYS A 397 1.61 11.77 -21.19
N VAL A 398 2.91 11.92 -21.45
CA VAL A 398 3.54 11.69 -22.75
C VAL A 398 4.37 10.41 -22.67
N VAL A 399 4.25 9.54 -23.67
CA VAL A 399 4.99 8.26 -23.73
C VAL A 399 6.05 8.34 -24.82
N TYR A 400 7.32 8.22 -24.44
CA TYR A 400 8.46 8.13 -25.36
C TYR A 400 8.90 6.67 -25.48
N ASN A 401 8.82 6.11 -26.67
CA ASN A 401 9.28 4.75 -26.93
C ASN A 401 10.71 4.77 -27.45
N ALA A 402 11.55 3.86 -26.97
CA ALA A 402 12.84 3.61 -27.59
C ALA A 402 12.63 3.10 -29.03
N PRO A 403 13.53 3.45 -29.98
CA PRO A 403 13.37 3.07 -31.38
C PRO A 403 13.54 1.57 -31.61
N ASP A 404 14.30 0.91 -30.75
CA ASP A 404 14.63 -0.51 -30.83
C ASP A 404 13.92 -1.34 -29.76
N GLU A 405 13.96 -2.65 -29.98
CA GLU A 405 13.51 -3.64 -29.03
C GLU A 405 14.65 -4.13 -28.14
N TYR A 406 14.35 -4.36 -26.87
CA TYR A 406 15.32 -4.80 -25.88
C TYR A 406 14.85 -6.06 -25.16
N ASP A 407 15.80 -6.89 -24.75
CA ASP A 407 15.60 -8.10 -23.93
C ASP A 407 16.01 -7.85 -22.48
N PHE A 408 15.78 -6.64 -21.98
CA PHE A 408 16.01 -6.29 -20.59
C PHE A 408 15.01 -7.00 -19.68
N ASP A 409 15.48 -7.41 -18.51
CA ASP A 409 14.65 -7.95 -17.43
C ASP A 409 14.25 -6.85 -16.44
N ALA A 410 15.01 -5.76 -16.37
CA ALA A 410 14.72 -4.59 -15.55
C ALA A 410 15.19 -3.30 -16.25
N VAL A 411 14.52 -2.18 -15.96
CA VAL A 411 14.91 -0.85 -16.45
C VAL A 411 14.89 0.11 -15.27
N LEU A 412 15.98 0.85 -15.09
CA LEU A 412 16.06 1.95 -14.13
C LEU A 412 16.07 3.28 -14.89
N VAL A 413 15.54 4.35 -14.29
CA VAL A 413 15.50 5.68 -14.91
C VAL A 413 16.06 6.72 -13.95
N ASP A 414 16.86 7.65 -14.48
CA ASP A 414 17.20 8.91 -13.83
C ASP A 414 16.59 10.08 -14.61
N GLU A 415 17.07 11.30 -14.40
CA GLU A 415 16.53 12.49 -15.05
C GLU A 415 16.65 12.47 -16.59
N GLU A 416 17.70 11.85 -17.14
CA GLU A 416 18.09 11.96 -18.56
C GLU A 416 18.43 10.60 -19.21
N ARG A 417 18.55 9.54 -18.42
CA ARG A 417 19.09 8.24 -18.82
C ARG A 417 18.26 7.08 -18.31
N LEU A 418 18.29 6.00 -19.08
CA LEU A 418 17.76 4.70 -18.71
C LEU A 418 18.91 3.71 -18.55
N LEU A 419 18.85 2.90 -17.51
CA LEU A 419 19.72 1.75 -17.31
C LEU A 419 18.92 0.47 -17.55
N GLY A 420 19.09 -0.15 -18.72
CA GLY A 420 18.54 -1.46 -19.01
C GLY A 420 19.44 -2.57 -18.47
N VAL A 421 18.89 -3.48 -17.68
CA VAL A 421 19.61 -4.61 -17.08
C VAL A 421 19.00 -5.91 -17.58
N LYS A 422 19.85 -6.78 -18.12
CA LYS A 422 19.52 -8.16 -18.45
C LYS A 422 20.17 -9.09 -17.44
N HIS A 423 19.43 -10.07 -16.96
CA HIS A 423 19.89 -11.08 -16.03
C HIS A 423 20.11 -12.42 -16.73
N ASP A 424 20.99 -13.24 -16.15
CA ASP A 424 21.11 -14.65 -16.52
C ASP A 424 20.02 -15.51 -15.84
N GLN A 425 20.11 -16.83 -15.99
CA GLN A 425 19.16 -17.77 -15.38
C GLN A 425 19.23 -17.82 -13.85
N HIS A 426 20.29 -17.28 -13.25
CA HIS A 426 20.55 -17.23 -11.82
C HIS A 426 20.30 -15.83 -11.25
N TYR A 427 19.67 -14.94 -12.01
CA TYR A 427 19.43 -13.55 -11.62
C TYR A 427 20.70 -12.70 -11.43
N ASN A 428 21.84 -13.12 -11.98
CA ASN A 428 23.02 -12.27 -12.01
C ASN A 428 22.93 -11.30 -13.19
N PRO A 429 23.39 -10.04 -13.06
CA PRO A 429 23.46 -9.11 -14.18
C PRO A 429 24.36 -9.69 -15.29
N GLN A 430 23.77 -10.02 -16.44
CA GLN A 430 24.47 -10.51 -17.62
C GLN A 430 24.99 -9.35 -18.48
N SER A 431 24.17 -8.32 -18.68
CA SER A 431 24.55 -7.14 -19.44
C SER A 431 23.78 -5.92 -18.96
N VAL A 432 24.44 -4.77 -19.00
CA VAL A 432 23.86 -3.48 -18.66
C VAL A 432 24.03 -2.55 -19.85
N LYS A 433 22.99 -1.83 -20.23
CA LYS A 433 23.02 -0.81 -21.29
C LYS A 433 22.47 0.50 -20.75
N VAL A 434 23.11 1.60 -21.16
CA VAL A 434 22.64 2.95 -20.86
C VAL A 434 22.01 3.52 -22.13
N LEU A 435 20.77 3.99 -22.03
CA LEU A 435 20.08 4.73 -23.09
C LEU A 435 19.92 6.19 -22.62
N TYR A 436 20.00 7.13 -23.55
CA TYR A 436 19.82 8.55 -23.27
C TYR A 436 18.55 9.05 -23.96
N PHE A 437 17.73 9.82 -23.25
CA PHE A 437 16.45 10.33 -23.75
C PHE A 437 16.24 11.84 -23.52
N GLY A 438 17.21 12.52 -22.88
CA GLY A 438 17.14 13.92 -22.46
C GLY A 438 17.39 14.95 -23.57
#